data_AF-A0A1N7SM10-F1
#
_entry.id   AF-A0A1N7SM10-F1
#
_cell.length_a   1.000
_cell.length_b   1.000
_cell.length_c   1.000
_cell.angle_alpha   90.00
_cell.angle_beta   90.00
_cell.angle_gamma   90.00
#
_symmetry.space_group_name_H-M   'P 1'
#
loop_
_entity.id
_entity.type
_entity.pdbx_description
1 polymer ?
#
loop_
_entity_poly.entity_id
_entity_poly.type
_entity_poly.pdbx_seq_one_letter_code
_entity_poly.pdbx_strand_id
1 'polypeptide(L)' 'MEEFCERGLKPVMQEAIERVTDGTDRVCCTFDTDVLDHAAALATQFPGPLGLPAYDAMRLVQGFAQAGAGAFMARRSG' A
#
# COMPACT_ATOMS: atom_id res chain seq x y z
N MET A 1 -11.43 -0.08 -3.61
CA MET A 1 -11.29 0.10 -5.07
C MET A 1 -11.92 1.39 -5.55
N GLU A 2 -13.16 1.71 -5.15
CA GLU A 2 -13.83 2.98 -5.49
C GLU A 2 -12.95 4.23 -5.24
N GLU A 3 -12.43 4.39 -4.02
CA GLU A 3 -11.49 5.48 -3.68
C GLU A 3 -10.27 5.56 -4.61
N PHE A 4 -9.71 4.41 -5.01
CA PHE A 4 -8.58 4.37 -5.95
C PHE A 4 -9.00 4.75 -7.37
N CYS A 5 -10.22 4.40 -7.79
CA CYS A 5 -10.76 4.79 -9.09
C CYS A 5 -11.06 6.29 -9.15
N GLU A 6 -11.61 6.86 -8.08
CA GLU A 6 -12.06 8.26 -8.04
C GLU A 6 -10.90 9.24 -7.82
N ARG A 7 -9.97 8.90 -6.92
CA ARG A 7 -8.92 9.81 -6.46
C ARG A 7 -7.54 9.43 -6.99
N GLY A 8 -7.37 8.18 -7.43
CA GLY A 8 -6.09 7.62 -7.81
C GLY A 8 -5.31 7.06 -6.62
N LEU A 9 -4.32 6.22 -6.92
CA LEU A 9 -3.51 5.51 -5.92
C LEU A 9 -2.75 6.45 -4.97
N LYS A 10 -2.08 7.47 -5.52
CA LYS A 10 -1.15 8.31 -4.75
C LYS A 10 -1.80 9.07 -3.60
N PRO A 11 -2.88 9.85 -3.78
CA PRO A 11 -3.48 10.59 -2.66
C PRO A 11 -4.07 9.66 -1.60
N VAL A 12 -4.68 8.53 -1.99
CA VAL A 12 -5.20 7.54 -1.05
C VAL A 12 -4.07 6.91 -0.24
N MET A 13 -2.96 6.55 -0.88
CA MET A 13 -1.77 6.01 -0.19
C MET A 13 -1.15 7.03 0.77
N GLN A 14 -1.02 8.30 0.37
CA GLN A 14 -0.45 9.35 1.22
C GLN A 14 -1.29 9.57 2.48
N GLU A 15 -2.61 9.68 2.32
CA GLU A 15 -3.54 9.80 3.44
C GLU A 15 -3.46 8.59 4.37
N ALA A 16 -3.37 7.38 3.82
CA ALA A 16 -3.20 6.17 4.61
C ALA A 16 -1.90 6.20 5.42
N ILE A 17 -0.77 6.56 4.79
CA ILE A 17 0.53 6.70 5.47
C ILE A 17 0.46 7.72 6.60
N GLU A 18 -0.08 8.91 6.33
CA GLU A 18 -0.22 9.98 7.34
C GLU A 18 -1.03 9.50 8.54
N ARG A 19 -2.19 8.88 8.29
CA ARG A 19 -3.06 8.37 9.37
C ARG A 19 -2.42 7.26 10.19
N VAL A 20 -1.75 6.29 9.55
CA VAL A 20 -1.19 5.15 10.29
C VAL A 20 0.07 5.51 11.04
N THR A 21 0.78 6.57 10.63
CA THR A 21 2.03 7.00 11.28
C THR A 21 1.81 8.03 12.38
N ASP A 22 0.67 8.72 12.40
CA ASP A 22 0.32 9.64 13.48
C ASP A 22 0.18 8.91 14.82
N GLY A 23 1.05 9.26 15.76
CA GLY A 23 1.06 8.67 17.11
C GLY A 23 1.50 7.21 17.20
N THR A 24 1.98 6.57 16.12
CA THR A 24 2.44 5.17 16.15
C THR A 24 3.96 5.05 16.06
N ASP A 25 4.52 4.10 16.81
CA ASP A 25 5.96 3.86 16.79
C ASP A 25 6.41 3.03 15.60
N ARG A 26 5.56 2.10 15.15
CA ARG A 26 5.85 1.13 14.09
C ARG A 26 4.57 0.75 13.39
N VAL A 27 4.69 0.54 12.08
CA VAL A 27 3.61 0.06 11.22
C VAL A 27 4.02 -1.29 10.65
N CYS A 28 3.15 -2.28 10.79
CA CYS A 28 3.28 -3.57 10.11
C CYS A 28 2.30 -3.60 8.94
N CYS A 29 2.79 -3.92 7.75
CA CYS A 29 1.95 -4.06 6.55
C CYS A 29 1.80 -5.54 6.23
N THR A 30 0.55 -6.02 6.20
CA THR A 30 0.18 -7.31 5.62
C THR A 30 -0.30 -7.08 4.20
N PHE A 31 0.10 -7.96 3.28
CA PHE A 31 -0.30 -7.87 1.88
C PHE A 31 -0.97 -9.18 1.47
N ASP A 32 -2.27 -9.13 1.21
CA ASP A 32 -3.01 -10.25 0.63
C ASP A 32 -2.95 -10.16 -0.90
N THR A 33 -2.67 -11.28 -1.56
CA THR A 33 -2.49 -11.33 -3.02
C THR A 33 -3.80 -11.26 -3.78
N ASP A 34 -4.95 -11.53 -3.16
CA ASP A 34 -6.27 -11.39 -3.79
C ASP A 34 -6.71 -9.93 -4.02
N VAL A 35 -5.98 -8.95 -3.49
CA VAL A 35 -6.17 -7.53 -3.81
C VAL A 35 -5.84 -7.20 -5.27
N LEU A 36 -5.02 -8.05 -5.91
CA LEU A 36 -4.62 -7.91 -7.30
C LEU A 36 -5.76 -8.33 -8.23
N ASP A 37 -5.82 -7.73 -9.41
CA ASP A 37 -6.73 -8.23 -10.44
C ASP A 37 -6.41 -9.69 -10.76
N HIS A 38 -7.44 -10.51 -10.98
CA HIS A 38 -7.29 -11.93 -11.31
C HIS A 38 -6.32 -12.19 -12.48
N ALA A 39 -6.20 -11.27 -13.45
CA ALA A 39 -5.22 -11.39 -14.54
C ALA A 39 -3.77 -11.40 -14.05
N ALA A 40 -3.49 -10.84 -12.87
CA ALA A 40 -2.18 -10.81 -12.23
C ALA A 40 -2.02 -11.86 -11.10
N ALA A 41 -3.11 -12.27 -10.44
CA ALA A 41 -3.09 -13.20 -9.30
C ALA A 41 -4.01 -14.41 -9.49
N LEU A 42 -3.81 -15.16 -10.59
CA LEU A 42 -4.63 -16.32 -10.95
C LEU A 42 -4.64 -17.45 -9.90
N ALA A 43 -3.59 -17.56 -9.10
CA ALA A 43 -3.40 -18.65 -8.14
C ALA A 43 -3.86 -18.31 -6.70
N THR A 44 -4.50 -17.16 -6.49
CA THR A 44 -5.06 -16.82 -5.19
C THR A 44 -6.34 -17.63 -4.90
N GLN A 45 -6.71 -17.75 -3.62
CA GLN A 45 -7.90 -18.51 -3.21
C GLN A 45 -9.21 -17.86 -3.68
N PHE A 46 -9.25 -16.54 -3.81
CA PHE A 46 -10.43 -15.77 -4.20
C PHE A 46 -10.13 -14.80 -5.35
N PRO A 47 -9.93 -15.30 -6.59
CA PRO A 47 -9.65 -14.43 -7.72
C PRO A 47 -10.88 -13.61 -8.09
N GLY A 48 -10.68 -12.30 -8.32
CA GLY A 48 -11.75 -11.37 -8.70
C GLY A 48 -11.32 -10.37 -9.78
N PRO A 49 -12.24 -9.90 -10.63
CA PRO A 49 -11.96 -8.82 -11.57
C PRO A 49 -11.93 -7.46 -10.87
N LEU A 50 -11.28 -6.50 -11.53
CA LEU A 50 -11.18 -5.09 -11.10
C LEU A 50 -10.37 -4.87 -9.82
N GLY A 51 -9.40 -5.76 -9.57
CA GLY A 51 -8.40 -5.57 -8.53
C GLY A 51 -7.27 -4.61 -8.97
N LEU A 52 -6.24 -4.47 -8.13
CA LEU A 52 -5.09 -3.64 -8.46
C LEU A 52 -4.26 -4.26 -9.60
N PRO A 53 -3.85 -3.48 -10.60
CA PRO A 53 -2.78 -3.88 -11.50
C PRO A 53 -1.50 -4.14 -10.70
N ALA A 54 -0.71 -5.14 -11.11
CA ALA A 54 0.53 -5.50 -10.40
C ALA A 54 1.49 -4.30 -10.22
N TYR A 55 1.56 -3.42 -11.22
CA TYR A 55 2.38 -2.21 -11.16
C TYR A 55 1.94 -1.24 -10.04
N ASP A 56 0.64 -1.05 -9.86
CA ASP A 56 0.10 -0.17 -8.82
C ASP A 56 0.30 -0.77 -7.43
N ALA A 57 0.16 -2.09 -7.28
CA ALA A 57 0.51 -2.78 -6.04
C ALA A 57 2.00 -2.61 -5.69
N MET A 58 2.91 -2.71 -6.67
CA MET A 58 4.33 -2.45 -6.43
C MET A 58 4.58 -1.00 -5.99
N ARG A 59 3.91 -0.02 -6.62
CA ARG A 59 4.00 1.40 -6.22
C ARG A 59 3.49 1.61 -4.80
N LEU A 60 2.42 0.94 -4.40
CA LEU A 60 1.88 0.97 -3.05
C LEU A 60 2.90 0.45 -2.03
N VAL A 61 3.43 -0.76 -2.25
CA VAL A 61 4.43 -1.37 -1.36
C VAL A 61 5.68 -0.50 -1.27
N GLN A 62 6.15 0.05 -2.38
CA GLN A 62 7.29 0.96 -2.40
C GLN A 62 7.04 2.23 -1.57
N GLY A 63 5.85 2.84 -1.70
CA GLY A 63 5.49 4.04 -0.96
C GLY A 63 5.46 3.81 0.55
N PHE A 64 4.83 2.72 1.00
CA PHE A 64 4.83 2.35 2.42
C PHE A 64 6.23 2.03 2.95
N ALA A 65 7.04 1.29 2.18
CA ALA A 65 8.42 0.97 2.56
C ALA A 65 9.28 2.23 2.68
N GLN A 66 9.15 3.18 1.75
CA GLN A 66 9.86 4.46 1.79
C GLN A 66 9.46 5.31 3.01
N ALA A 67 8.16 5.38 3.33
CA ALA A 67 7.69 6.08 4.52
C ALA A 67 8.25 5.45 5.80
N GLY A 68 8.23 4.12 5.91
CA GLY A 68 8.82 3.39 7.03
C GLY A 68 10.33 3.61 7.16
N ALA A 69 11.07 3.54 6.04
CA ALA A 69 12.51 3.79 6.02
C ALA A 69 12.86 5.24 6.38
N GLY A 70 12.11 6.22 5.87
CA GLY A 70 12.28 7.63 6.20
C GLY A 70 12.08 7.91 7.69
N ALA A 71 11.01 7.36 8.28
CA ALA A 71 10.74 7.47 9.71
C ALA A 71 11.83 6.82 10.57
N PHE A 72 12.37 5.68 10.13
CA PHE A 72 13.48 5.02 10.81
C PHE A 72 14.76 5.86 10.79
N MET A 73 15.09 6.49 9.66
CA MET A 73 16.30 7.30 9.53
C MET A 73 16.22 8.60 10.35
N ALA A 74 15.07 9.29 10.32
CA ALA A 74 14.87 10.51 11.11
C ALA A 74 15.10 10.29 12.62
N ARG A 75 14.71 9.13 13.15
CA ARG A 75 14.91 8.74 14.55
C ARG A 75 16.37 8.44 14.94
N ARG A 76 17.29 8.17 13.99
CA ARG A 76 18.71 7.94 14.30
C ARG A 76 19.55 9.22 14.36
N SER A 77 19.00 10.32 13.88
CA SER A 77 19.67 11.62 13.76
C SER A 77 19.32 12.63 14.87
N GLY A 78 18.46 12.27 15.81
CA GLY A 78 18.15 13.05 17.02
C GLY A 78 18.62 12.31 18.27
#